data_AF-A0A812ZMI1-F1
#
_entry.id   AF-A0A812ZMI1-F1
#
_cell.length_a   1.000
_cell.length_b   1.000
_cell.length_c   1.000
_cell.angle_alpha   90.00
_cell.angle_beta   90.00
_cell.angle_gamma   90.00
#
_symmetry.space_group_name_H-M   'P 1'
#
loop_
_entity.id
_entity.type
_entity.pdbx_description
1 polymer ?
#
loop_
_entity_poly.entity_id
_entity_poly.type
_entity_poly.pdbx_seq_one_letter_code
_entity_poly.pdbx_strand_id
1 'polypeptide(L)'
;MSFWDIPGIKAGVVTGDVAWALLQHAKEHHYAIPAFNCTSTSTINSVLEAGASLNRPVMIQFSEGGSAFLAGKSLPNEKGKLQASILGAVAGAHFVRAVAPAYGVPVIVHSDHCAKKLLPWFDGMLEADEAFFKAHGEPLFSSHMLDLSEEPDEENIEICKKYLTRMAPMKIILEMEIGITGGVEDGVDNTGAAKEKLYSTPEDVWAVYAGLNPISPMFTIAAAFGNVHGVYKAGNVVLKPELLADCQKYASEKLKAEGKDIAKPLNFVFHGGSGSEKHHITTALNAGVVKMNVDPWMQTTLWHLPGM
;
A
#
# COMPACT_ATOMS: atom_id res chain seq x y z
N MET A 1 -14.77 -17.07 8.87
CA MET A 1 -13.56 -17.48 9.60
C MET A 1 -12.96 -16.22 10.22
N SER A 2 -12.30 -16.32 11.37
CA SER A 2 -11.61 -15.17 11.97
C SER A 2 -10.26 -14.99 11.28
N PHE A 3 -9.76 -13.75 11.15
CA PHE A 3 -8.39 -13.56 10.65
C PHE A 3 -7.36 -14.20 11.61
N TRP A 4 -7.71 -14.38 12.88
CA TRP A 4 -6.91 -15.13 13.86
C TRP A 4 -6.74 -16.62 13.54
N ASP A 5 -7.58 -17.17 12.66
CA ASP A 5 -7.48 -18.58 12.23
C ASP A 5 -6.44 -18.78 11.10
N ILE A 6 -5.85 -17.70 10.59
CA ILE A 6 -4.79 -17.77 9.57
C ILE A 6 -3.54 -18.44 10.17
N PRO A 7 -3.03 -19.54 9.59
CA PRO A 7 -1.84 -20.21 10.11
C PRO A 7 -0.64 -19.27 10.25
N GLY A 8 -0.06 -19.21 11.45
CA GLY A 8 1.12 -18.39 11.75
C GLY A 8 0.81 -16.92 12.10
N ILE A 9 -0.45 -16.49 12.04
CA ILE A 9 -0.81 -15.14 12.48
C ILE A 9 -0.59 -14.96 13.98
N LYS A 10 -0.05 -13.82 14.37
CA LYS A 10 0.24 -13.46 15.76
C LYS A 10 0.18 -11.94 15.92
N ALA A 11 0.08 -11.50 17.17
CA ALA A 11 0.27 -10.10 17.50
C ALA A 11 1.70 -9.64 17.13
N GLY A 12 1.82 -8.39 16.68
CA GLY A 12 3.06 -7.84 16.15
C GLY A 12 3.08 -7.74 14.64
N VAL A 13 4.25 -7.44 14.09
CA VAL A 13 4.41 -7.31 12.64
C VAL A 13 4.32 -8.67 11.97
N VAL A 14 3.49 -8.76 10.93
CA VAL A 14 3.35 -9.95 10.08
C VAL A 14 4.05 -9.72 8.75
N THR A 15 4.74 -10.74 8.25
CA THR A 15 5.55 -10.68 7.01
C THR A 15 5.30 -11.94 6.17
N GLY A 16 5.82 -11.95 4.94
CA GLY A 16 5.83 -13.13 4.07
C GLY A 16 4.45 -13.74 3.82
N ASP A 17 4.38 -15.07 3.86
CA ASP A 17 3.14 -15.82 3.58
C ASP A 17 2.00 -15.44 4.53
N VAL A 18 2.31 -15.05 5.79
CA VAL A 18 1.30 -14.67 6.77
C VAL A 18 0.69 -13.31 6.43
N ALA A 19 1.51 -12.32 6.07
CA ALA A 19 1.03 -11.02 5.59
C ALA A 19 0.19 -11.18 4.31
N TRP A 20 0.66 -12.02 3.39
CA TRP A 20 -0.07 -12.30 2.16
C TRP A 20 -1.42 -12.99 2.41
N ALA A 21 -1.44 -14.01 3.27
CA ALA A 21 -2.66 -14.71 3.66
C ALA A 21 -3.68 -13.77 4.34
N LEU A 22 -3.21 -12.79 5.13
CA LEU A 22 -4.06 -11.77 5.73
C LEU A 22 -4.77 -10.90 4.67
N LEU A 23 -4.07 -10.51 3.59
CA LEU A 23 -4.69 -9.81 2.47
C LEU A 23 -5.67 -10.71 1.69
N GLN A 24 -5.34 -11.98 1.50
CA GLN A 24 -6.24 -12.93 0.83
C GLN A 24 -7.52 -13.17 1.64
N HIS A 25 -7.40 -13.30 2.96
CA HIS A 25 -8.55 -13.39 3.87
C HIS A 25 -9.40 -12.11 3.79
N ALA A 26 -8.79 -10.93 3.68
CA ALA A 26 -9.49 -9.66 3.47
C ALA A 26 -10.34 -9.69 2.19
N LYS A 27 -9.76 -10.16 1.09
CA LYS A 27 -10.44 -10.32 -0.20
C LYS A 27 -11.62 -11.30 -0.13
N GLU A 28 -11.41 -12.46 0.49
CA GLU A 28 -12.43 -13.51 0.65
C GLU A 28 -13.62 -13.03 1.49
N HIS A 29 -13.35 -12.24 2.53
CA HIS A 29 -14.37 -11.77 3.48
C HIS A 29 -14.83 -10.32 3.23
N HIS A 30 -14.49 -9.74 2.08
CA HIS A 30 -14.94 -8.42 1.62
C HIS A 30 -14.67 -7.28 2.63
N TYR A 31 -13.46 -7.24 3.18
CA TYR A 31 -12.97 -6.11 3.95
C TYR A 31 -11.57 -5.70 3.48
N ALA A 32 -11.17 -4.46 3.80
CA ALA A 32 -9.82 -3.97 3.56
C ALA A 32 -9.12 -3.67 4.89
N ILE A 33 -7.81 -3.82 4.90
CA ILE A 33 -6.96 -3.39 6.01
C ILE A 33 -6.72 -1.88 5.84
N PRO A 34 -7.09 -1.05 6.82
CA PRO A 34 -6.82 0.38 6.74
C PRO A 34 -5.31 0.63 6.90
N ALA A 35 -4.76 1.44 6.00
CA ALA A 35 -3.35 1.80 5.99
C ALA A 35 -3.18 3.29 6.30
N PHE A 36 -2.42 3.57 7.37
CA PHE A 36 -2.31 4.91 7.94
C PHE A 36 -0.89 5.44 7.84
N ASN A 37 -0.72 6.63 7.25
CA ASN A 37 0.56 7.32 7.21
C ASN A 37 0.94 7.77 8.62
N CYS A 38 2.13 7.36 9.05
CA CYS A 38 2.67 7.70 10.35
C CYS A 38 3.93 8.56 10.20
N THR A 39 4.08 9.52 11.10
CA THR A 39 5.21 10.47 11.10
C THR A 39 5.93 10.51 12.44
N SER A 40 5.38 9.89 13.48
CA SER A 40 5.99 9.85 14.82
C SER A 40 5.60 8.58 15.57
N THR A 41 6.28 8.33 16.70
CA THR A 41 5.86 7.28 17.63
C THR A 41 4.43 7.52 18.16
N SER A 42 4.01 8.79 18.31
CA SER A 42 2.64 9.11 18.72
C SER A 42 1.61 8.63 17.71
N THR A 43 1.80 8.92 16.42
CA THR A 43 0.84 8.48 15.38
C THR A 43 0.85 6.96 15.21
N ILE A 44 2.02 6.33 15.32
CA ILE A 44 2.15 4.86 15.36
C ILE A 44 1.31 4.28 16.51
N ASN A 45 1.51 4.79 17.73
CA ASN A 45 0.80 4.32 18.92
C ASN A 45 -0.71 4.48 18.79
N SER A 46 -1.18 5.61 18.22
CA SER A 46 -2.61 5.82 17.97
C SER A 46 -3.22 4.77 17.03
N VAL A 47 -2.50 4.39 15.96
CA VAL A 47 -2.95 3.33 15.04
C VAL A 47 -3.00 1.98 15.74
N LEU A 48 -1.97 1.64 16.51
CA LEU A 48 -1.90 0.38 17.25
C LEU A 48 -3.01 0.28 18.31
N GLU A 49 -3.26 1.36 19.04
CA GLU A 49 -4.34 1.45 20.03
C GLU A 49 -5.72 1.31 19.38
N ALA A 50 -5.95 1.99 18.26
CA ALA A 50 -7.20 1.86 17.50
C ALA A 50 -7.40 0.42 16.98
N GLY A 51 -6.35 -0.19 16.43
CA GLY A 51 -6.38 -1.60 16.01
C GLY A 51 -6.74 -2.53 17.17
N ALA A 52 -6.11 -2.33 18.33
CA ALA A 52 -6.33 -3.15 19.53
C ALA A 52 -7.74 -3.01 20.09
N SER A 53 -8.22 -1.78 20.24
CA SER A 53 -9.58 -1.51 20.75
C SER A 53 -10.68 -2.08 19.86
N LEU A 54 -10.45 -2.13 18.55
CA LEU A 54 -11.39 -2.70 17.57
C LEU A 54 -11.17 -4.19 17.30
N ASN A 55 -10.10 -4.79 17.83
CA ASN A 55 -9.63 -6.14 17.50
C ASN A 55 -9.56 -6.35 15.97
N ARG A 56 -8.87 -5.44 15.27
CA ARG A 56 -8.70 -5.46 13.81
C ARG A 56 -7.21 -5.39 13.43
N PRO A 57 -6.80 -6.08 12.35
CA PRO A 57 -5.49 -5.84 11.77
C PRO A 57 -5.42 -4.41 11.24
N VAL A 58 -4.23 -3.82 11.33
CA VAL A 58 -3.94 -2.47 10.84
C VAL A 58 -2.68 -2.48 9.98
N MET A 59 -2.57 -1.50 9.11
CA MET A 59 -1.35 -1.25 8.36
C MET A 59 -0.78 0.11 8.75
N ILE A 60 0.49 0.13 9.13
CA ILE A 60 1.25 1.35 9.39
C ILE A 60 2.12 1.58 8.17
N GLN A 61 1.93 2.73 7.52
CA GLN A 61 2.73 3.11 6.37
C GLN A 61 3.53 4.38 6.61
N PHE A 62 4.68 4.47 5.95
CA PHE A 62 5.52 5.65 5.97
C PHE A 62 5.66 6.17 4.54
N SER A 63 5.21 7.41 4.28
CA SER A 63 5.61 8.10 3.05
C SER A 63 7.05 8.60 3.16
N GLU A 64 7.63 9.02 2.04
CA GLU A 64 8.99 9.56 2.02
C GLU A 64 9.13 10.75 2.99
N GLY A 65 8.21 11.71 2.90
CA GLY A 65 8.20 12.89 3.77
C GLY A 65 7.89 12.55 5.22
N GLY A 66 6.97 11.61 5.47
CA GLY A 66 6.67 11.12 6.82
C GLY A 66 7.86 10.43 7.48
N SER A 67 8.63 9.68 6.69
CA SER A 67 9.88 9.04 7.12
C SER A 67 10.94 10.09 7.48
N ALA A 68 11.17 11.08 6.60
CA ALA A 68 12.10 12.17 6.89
C ALA A 68 11.70 12.95 8.15
N PHE A 69 10.40 13.15 8.37
CA PHE A 69 9.88 13.79 9.58
C PHE A 69 10.20 12.97 10.84
N LEU A 70 9.99 11.66 10.80
CA LEU A 70 10.26 10.75 11.92
C LEU A 70 11.74 10.74 12.29
N ALA A 71 12.64 10.76 11.30
CA ALA A 71 14.07 10.88 11.55
C ALA A 71 14.44 12.26 12.15
N GLY A 72 13.74 13.30 11.72
CA GLY A 72 13.91 14.68 12.17
C GLY A 72 14.23 15.61 11.02
N LYS A 73 13.42 16.67 10.85
CA LYS A 73 13.53 17.64 9.75
C LYS A 73 14.88 18.35 9.61
N SER A 74 15.70 18.37 10.65
CA SER A 74 17.04 18.99 10.62
C SER A 74 18.12 18.09 10.02
N LEU A 75 17.84 16.80 9.81
CA LEU A 75 18.78 15.88 9.18
C LEU A 75 18.89 16.13 7.67
N PRO A 76 20.09 15.97 7.08
CA PRO A 76 20.25 16.06 5.63
C PRO A 76 19.38 15.04 4.89
N ASN A 77 18.59 15.52 3.94
CA ASN A 77 17.76 14.69 3.06
C ASN A 77 17.97 15.09 1.60
N GLU A 78 19.21 15.03 1.15
CA GLU A 78 19.59 15.46 -0.20
C GLU A 78 18.88 14.62 -1.27
N LYS A 79 18.40 15.30 -2.32
CA LYS A 79 17.83 14.63 -3.50
C LYS A 79 18.84 13.62 -4.06
N GLY A 80 18.36 12.43 -4.38
CA GLY A 80 19.19 11.34 -4.87
C GLY A 80 19.89 10.50 -3.79
N LYS A 81 19.84 10.90 -2.52
CA LYS A 81 20.36 10.10 -1.38
C LYS A 81 19.27 9.75 -0.37
N LEU A 82 18.40 10.70 -0.04
CA LEU A 82 17.22 10.51 0.81
C LEU A 82 17.53 9.87 2.18
N GLN A 83 18.66 10.22 2.78
CA GLN A 83 19.19 9.54 3.98
C GLN A 83 18.28 9.68 5.20
N ALA A 84 17.66 10.84 5.40
CA ALA A 84 16.72 11.03 6.51
C ALA A 84 15.47 10.15 6.30
N SER A 85 14.97 10.05 5.07
CA SER A 85 13.82 9.20 4.74
C SER A 85 14.12 7.72 4.94
N ILE A 86 15.31 7.25 4.52
CA ILE A 86 15.75 5.87 4.77
C ILE A 86 15.82 5.61 6.27
N LEU A 87 16.56 6.46 7.00
CA LEU A 87 16.76 6.30 8.45
C LEU A 87 15.43 6.30 9.20
N GLY A 88 14.53 7.23 8.86
CA GLY A 88 13.24 7.38 9.54
C GLY A 88 12.28 6.23 9.26
N ALA A 89 12.22 5.73 8.02
CA ALA A 89 11.41 4.57 7.69
C ALA A 89 11.90 3.34 8.47
N VAL A 90 13.22 3.09 8.46
CA VAL A 90 13.85 1.95 9.16
C VAL A 90 13.65 2.07 10.68
N ALA A 91 13.87 3.25 11.26
CA ALA A 91 13.65 3.49 12.69
C ALA A 91 12.17 3.31 13.07
N GLY A 92 11.25 3.81 12.24
CA GLY A 92 9.81 3.63 12.40
C GLY A 92 9.40 2.16 12.37
N ALA A 93 9.89 1.39 11.40
CA ALA A 93 9.63 -0.04 11.30
C ALA A 93 10.16 -0.81 12.53
N HIS A 94 11.37 -0.51 12.99
CA HIS A 94 11.90 -1.09 14.24
C HIS A 94 11.04 -0.75 15.46
N PHE A 95 10.59 0.50 15.57
CA PHE A 95 9.70 0.90 16.65
C PHE A 95 8.38 0.10 16.62
N VAL A 96 7.72 0.02 15.45
CA VAL A 96 6.48 -0.77 15.29
C VAL A 96 6.71 -2.22 15.70
N ARG A 97 7.80 -2.85 15.23
CA ARG A 97 8.14 -4.25 15.59
C ARG A 97 8.36 -4.44 17.09
N ALA A 98 8.92 -3.44 17.77
CA ALA A 98 9.14 -3.50 19.21
C ALA A 98 7.85 -3.39 20.03
N VAL A 99 6.91 -2.53 19.62
CA VAL A 99 5.72 -2.22 20.43
C VAL A 99 4.45 -2.97 20.01
N ALA A 100 4.27 -3.29 18.73
CA ALA A 100 3.04 -3.91 18.22
C ALA A 100 2.64 -5.24 18.93
N PRO A 101 3.58 -6.13 19.33
CA PRO A 101 3.21 -7.32 20.10
C PRO A 101 2.51 -7.00 21.42
N ALA A 102 2.88 -5.91 22.09
CA ALA A 102 2.29 -5.49 23.37
C ALA A 102 0.85 -4.94 23.21
N TYR A 103 0.51 -4.43 22.03
CA TYR A 103 -0.86 -4.03 21.70
C TYR A 103 -1.76 -5.22 21.35
N GLY A 104 -1.19 -6.41 21.09
CA GLY A 104 -1.98 -7.62 20.85
C GLY A 104 -2.63 -7.69 19.47
N VAL A 105 -2.16 -6.93 18.47
CA VAL A 105 -2.74 -6.89 17.11
C VAL A 105 -1.76 -7.26 16.01
N PRO A 106 -2.21 -7.91 14.92
CA PRO A 106 -1.40 -8.13 13.73
C PRO A 106 -1.23 -6.82 12.95
N VAL A 107 -0.01 -6.50 12.56
CA VAL A 107 0.33 -5.24 11.88
C VAL A 107 1.11 -5.50 10.60
N ILE A 108 0.70 -4.88 9.51
CA ILE A 108 1.52 -4.80 8.30
C ILE A 108 2.32 -3.50 8.36
N VAL A 109 3.63 -3.57 8.12
CA VAL A 109 4.49 -2.37 7.97
C VAL A 109 4.74 -2.15 6.49
N HIS A 110 4.48 -0.95 6.02
CA HIS A 110 4.48 -0.58 4.60
C HIS A 110 5.26 0.72 4.36
N SER A 111 5.81 0.89 3.17
CA SER A 111 6.23 2.22 2.68
C SER A 111 5.30 2.66 1.56
N ASP A 112 4.85 3.91 1.64
CA ASP A 112 3.91 4.51 0.68
C ASP A 112 4.61 4.95 -0.62
N HIS A 113 3.91 5.72 -1.47
CA HIS A 113 4.31 6.20 -2.80
C HIS A 113 5.81 6.46 -2.97
N CYS A 114 6.43 5.67 -3.85
CA CYS A 114 7.82 5.82 -4.26
C CYS A 114 7.92 6.05 -5.76
N ALA A 115 7.91 7.32 -6.16
CA ALA A 115 8.17 7.73 -7.52
C ALA A 115 9.60 7.44 -7.98
N LYS A 116 9.85 7.45 -9.29
CA LYS A 116 11.17 7.16 -9.88
C LYS A 116 12.31 7.98 -9.27
N LYS A 117 12.04 9.25 -8.94
CA LYS A 117 12.98 10.17 -8.27
C LYS A 117 13.32 9.77 -6.82
N LEU A 118 12.49 8.93 -6.21
CA LEU A 118 12.58 8.46 -4.83
C LEU A 118 13.17 7.05 -4.70
N LEU A 119 13.53 6.39 -5.81
CA LEU A 119 14.13 5.06 -5.78
C LEU A 119 15.35 4.90 -4.84
N PRO A 120 16.21 5.91 -4.60
CA PRO A 120 17.26 5.78 -3.58
C PRO A 120 16.72 5.48 -2.17
N TRP A 121 15.54 6.00 -1.82
CA TRP A 121 14.87 5.68 -0.56
C TRP A 121 14.39 4.22 -0.54
N PHE A 122 13.80 3.76 -1.64
CA PHE A 122 13.39 2.36 -1.81
C PHE A 122 14.57 1.40 -1.69
N ASP A 123 15.67 1.69 -2.38
CA ASP A 123 16.89 0.89 -2.34
C ASP A 123 17.46 0.78 -0.93
N GLY A 124 17.50 1.90 -0.19
CA GLY A 124 17.96 1.91 1.21
C GLY A 124 17.05 1.13 2.16
N MET A 125 15.73 1.13 1.94
CA MET A 125 14.81 0.29 2.71
C MET A 125 15.02 -1.20 2.39
N LEU A 126 15.19 -1.57 1.12
CA LEU A 126 15.47 -2.95 0.73
C LEU A 126 16.83 -3.46 1.26
N GLU A 127 17.85 -2.60 1.33
CA GLU A 127 19.11 -2.95 2.00
C GLU A 127 18.90 -3.28 3.49
N ALA A 128 18.04 -2.51 4.17
CA ALA A 128 17.68 -2.79 5.55
C ALA A 128 16.87 -4.10 5.69
N ASP A 129 15.95 -4.37 4.77
CA ASP A 129 15.24 -5.65 4.72
C ASP A 129 16.18 -6.82 4.51
N GLU A 130 17.11 -6.73 3.57
CA GLU A 130 18.08 -7.80 3.28
C GLU A 130 18.95 -8.09 4.50
N ALA A 131 19.42 -7.04 5.20
CA ALA A 131 20.16 -7.18 6.44
C ALA A 131 19.33 -7.81 7.55
N PHE A 132 18.08 -7.38 7.71
CA PHE A 132 17.17 -7.90 8.74
C PHE A 132 16.76 -9.35 8.45
N PHE A 133 16.47 -9.68 7.19
CA PHE A 133 16.15 -11.02 6.73
C PHE A 133 17.29 -12.00 6.97
N LYS A 134 18.53 -11.58 6.69
CA LYS A 134 19.71 -12.39 7.00
C LYS A 134 19.86 -12.69 8.48
N ALA A 135 19.48 -11.76 9.36
CA ALA A 135 19.62 -11.90 10.80
C ALA A 135 18.42 -12.62 11.47
N HIS A 136 17.22 -12.48 10.92
CA HIS A 136 15.97 -12.87 11.59
C HIS A 136 15.09 -13.84 10.80
N GLY A 137 15.40 -14.10 9.52
CA GLY A 137 14.61 -14.99 8.65
C GLY A 137 13.30 -14.39 8.14
N GLU A 138 13.08 -13.09 8.35
CA GLU A 138 11.95 -12.31 7.84
C GLU A 138 12.39 -10.87 7.54
N PRO A 139 11.73 -10.15 6.62
CA PRO A 139 12.09 -8.77 6.29
C PRO A 139 11.70 -7.79 7.41
N LEU A 140 12.28 -6.59 7.38
CA LEU A 140 11.95 -5.52 8.32
C LEU A 140 10.55 -4.96 8.02
N PHE A 141 10.26 -4.74 6.74
CA PHE A 141 8.96 -4.34 6.21
C PHE A 141 8.17 -5.53 5.70
N SER A 142 6.85 -5.44 5.80
CA SER A 142 5.95 -6.44 5.23
C SER A 142 5.75 -6.24 3.72
N SER A 143 5.81 -4.97 3.29
CA SER A 143 5.49 -4.57 1.92
C SER A 143 6.09 -3.20 1.59
N HIS A 144 6.28 -2.92 0.30
CA HIS A 144 6.71 -1.61 -0.21
C HIS A 144 5.90 -1.23 -1.44
N MET A 145 5.74 0.08 -1.67
CA MET A 145 5.04 0.62 -2.83
C MET A 145 5.98 1.27 -3.85
N LEU A 146 5.77 0.96 -5.13
CA LEU A 146 6.30 1.73 -6.26
C LEU A 146 5.15 2.48 -6.95
N ASP A 147 5.30 3.80 -7.06
CA ASP A 147 4.38 4.65 -7.82
C ASP A 147 5.12 5.20 -9.04
N LEU A 148 5.09 4.45 -10.14
CA LEU A 148 5.70 4.87 -11.40
C LEU A 148 4.60 5.23 -12.42
N SER A 149 3.44 5.65 -11.94
CA SER A 149 2.26 5.98 -12.75
C SER A 149 2.47 7.16 -13.71
N GLU A 150 3.41 8.06 -13.41
CA GLU A 150 3.80 9.16 -14.29
C GLU A 150 4.67 8.69 -15.48
N GLU A 151 5.31 7.52 -15.36
CA GLU A 151 6.16 6.94 -16.39
C GLU A 151 5.31 6.15 -17.41
N PRO A 152 5.82 5.85 -18.61
CA PRO A 152 5.14 4.94 -19.53
C PRO A 152 4.88 3.58 -18.88
N ASP A 153 3.70 2.99 -19.10
CA ASP A 153 3.27 1.74 -18.45
C ASP A 153 4.27 0.58 -18.63
N GLU A 154 4.88 0.47 -19.80
CA GLU A 154 5.93 -0.53 -20.07
C GLU A 154 7.16 -0.32 -19.17
N GLU A 155 7.60 0.94 -19.00
CA GLU A 155 8.72 1.26 -18.12
C GLU A 155 8.37 1.03 -16.64
N ASN A 156 7.16 1.42 -16.22
CA ASN A 156 6.64 1.16 -14.88
C ASN A 156 6.69 -0.34 -14.57
N ILE A 157 6.13 -1.17 -15.44
CA ILE A 157 6.09 -2.63 -15.27
C ILE A 157 7.51 -3.22 -15.26
N GLU A 158 8.41 -2.80 -16.15
CA GLU A 158 9.78 -3.33 -16.17
C GLU A 158 10.60 -2.98 -14.92
N ILE A 159 10.44 -1.76 -14.40
CA ILE A 159 11.08 -1.38 -13.12
C ILE A 159 10.46 -2.17 -11.97
N CYS A 160 9.13 -2.32 -11.93
CA CYS A 160 8.45 -3.13 -10.92
C CYS A 160 8.90 -4.60 -10.97
N LYS A 161 9.08 -5.19 -12.15
CA LYS A 161 9.63 -6.55 -12.32
C LYS A 161 11.02 -6.68 -11.71
N LYS A 162 11.89 -5.70 -11.95
CA LYS A 162 13.25 -5.67 -11.38
C LYS A 162 13.21 -5.69 -9.85
N TYR A 163 12.39 -4.83 -9.23
CA TYR A 163 12.29 -4.77 -7.77
C TYR A 163 11.58 -5.98 -7.17
N LEU A 164 10.50 -6.46 -7.79
CA LEU A 164 9.80 -7.67 -7.34
C LEU A 164 10.74 -8.88 -7.36
N THR A 165 11.65 -8.97 -8.33
CA THR A 165 12.67 -10.03 -8.39
C THR A 165 13.61 -9.97 -7.17
N ARG A 166 13.98 -8.76 -6.71
CA ARG A 166 14.80 -8.55 -5.51
C ARG A 166 14.02 -8.84 -4.22
N MET A 167 12.73 -8.52 -4.19
CA MET A 167 11.84 -8.67 -3.03
C MET A 167 11.33 -10.10 -2.81
N ALA A 168 11.12 -10.86 -3.90
CA ALA A 168 10.50 -12.19 -3.86
C ALA A 168 11.22 -13.21 -2.95
N PRO A 169 12.56 -13.30 -2.91
CA PRO A 169 13.27 -14.19 -2.00
C PRO A 169 12.99 -13.92 -0.52
N MET A 170 12.70 -12.66 -0.17
CA MET A 170 12.35 -12.23 1.19
C MET A 170 10.84 -12.29 1.46
N LYS A 171 10.03 -12.65 0.44
CA LYS A 171 8.56 -12.66 0.48
C LYS A 171 7.96 -11.30 0.88
N ILE A 172 8.60 -10.22 0.46
CA ILE A 172 8.03 -8.87 0.63
C ILE A 172 6.97 -8.66 -0.44
N ILE A 173 5.81 -8.11 -0.06
CA ILE A 173 4.73 -7.79 -0.98
C ILE A 173 5.06 -6.48 -1.71
N LEU A 174 4.96 -6.46 -3.03
CA LEU A 174 5.05 -5.23 -3.82
C LEU A 174 3.66 -4.64 -4.07
N GLU A 175 3.43 -3.41 -3.63
CA GLU A 175 2.32 -2.61 -4.13
C GLU A 175 2.80 -1.79 -5.33
N MET A 176 2.03 -1.75 -6.41
CA MET A 176 2.36 -0.92 -7.57
C MET A 176 1.16 -0.10 -8.04
N GLU A 177 1.39 1.11 -8.53
CA GLU A 177 0.34 2.00 -9.07
C GLU A 177 0.38 2.16 -10.59
N ILE A 178 -0.76 1.93 -11.24
CA ILE A 178 -0.95 2.04 -12.69
C ILE A 178 -2.09 3.02 -13.03
N GLY A 179 -1.87 3.87 -14.02
CA GLY A 179 -2.73 5.02 -14.30
C GLY A 179 -2.48 6.15 -13.30
N ILE A 180 -2.97 7.36 -13.60
CA ILE A 180 -2.70 8.54 -12.77
C ILE A 180 -3.87 8.76 -11.81
N THR A 181 -3.60 8.72 -10.52
CA THR A 181 -4.53 9.17 -9.49
C THR A 181 -4.58 10.71 -9.45
N GLY A 182 -5.78 11.28 -9.30
CA GLY A 182 -5.94 12.73 -9.26
C GLY A 182 -5.50 13.33 -7.90
N GLY A 183 -5.35 14.65 -7.82
CA GLY A 183 -5.18 15.35 -6.54
C GLY A 183 -3.72 15.61 -6.16
N VAL A 184 -3.45 15.78 -4.87
CA VAL A 184 -2.09 16.06 -4.36
C VAL A 184 -1.73 15.07 -3.27
N GLU A 185 -0.59 14.40 -3.39
CA GLU A 185 0.00 13.54 -2.35
C GLU A 185 1.51 13.67 -2.33
N ASP A 186 2.12 13.67 -1.14
CA ASP A 186 3.58 13.69 -0.95
C ASP A 186 4.35 14.72 -1.82
N GLY A 187 3.71 15.85 -2.14
CA GLY A 187 4.27 16.93 -2.95
C GLY A 187 4.20 16.73 -4.47
N VAL A 188 3.48 15.71 -4.95
CA VAL A 188 3.08 15.50 -6.35
C VAL A 188 1.68 16.06 -6.55
N ASP A 189 1.47 16.87 -7.59
CA ASP A 189 0.18 17.50 -7.91
C ASP A 189 -0.34 17.05 -9.29
N ASN A 190 -1.33 16.18 -9.27
CA ASN A 190 -2.03 15.60 -10.41
C ASN A 190 -3.39 16.26 -10.68
N THR A 191 -3.68 17.43 -10.10
CA THR A 191 -4.98 18.11 -10.29
C THR A 191 -5.27 18.51 -11.75
N GLY A 192 -4.24 18.58 -12.60
CA GLY A 192 -4.34 18.90 -14.03
C GLY A 192 -4.20 17.71 -14.99
N ALA A 193 -4.20 16.46 -14.50
CA ALA A 193 -4.02 15.28 -15.34
C ALA A 193 -5.13 15.12 -16.40
N ALA A 194 -4.77 14.57 -17.57
CA ALA A 194 -5.71 14.29 -18.65
C ALA A 194 -6.78 13.28 -18.19
N LYS A 195 -8.06 13.53 -18.52
CA LYS A 195 -9.21 12.73 -18.02
C LYS A 195 -9.12 11.25 -18.38
N GLU A 196 -8.48 10.95 -19.50
CA GLU A 196 -8.27 9.60 -20.02
C GLU A 196 -7.26 8.81 -19.18
N LYS A 197 -6.34 9.49 -18.49
CA LYS A 197 -5.36 8.86 -17.59
C LYS A 197 -5.88 8.64 -16.16
N LEU A 198 -7.04 9.21 -15.83
CA LEU A 198 -7.66 9.12 -14.50
C LEU A 198 -8.45 7.82 -14.28
N TYR A 199 -8.51 6.96 -15.30
CA TYR A 199 -9.16 5.65 -15.24
C TYR A 199 -8.28 4.62 -15.97
N SER A 200 -7.69 3.70 -15.23
CA SER A 200 -6.94 2.57 -15.79
C SER A 200 -7.91 1.61 -16.49
N THR A 201 -7.48 1.05 -17.61
CA THR A 201 -8.26 0.06 -18.36
C THR A 201 -8.02 -1.35 -17.84
N PRO A 202 -8.96 -2.30 -18.08
CA PRO A 202 -8.72 -3.72 -17.79
C PRO A 202 -7.46 -4.28 -18.45
N GLU A 203 -7.12 -3.81 -19.65
CA GLU A 203 -5.89 -4.15 -20.37
C GLU A 203 -4.63 -3.70 -19.63
N ASP A 204 -4.60 -2.46 -19.11
CA ASP A 204 -3.45 -1.93 -18.36
C ASP A 204 -3.21 -2.76 -17.09
N VAL A 205 -4.28 -3.04 -16.34
CA VAL A 205 -4.22 -3.85 -15.13
C VAL A 205 -3.83 -5.30 -15.43
N TRP A 206 -4.29 -5.85 -16.55
CA TRP A 206 -3.87 -7.18 -17.01
C TRP A 206 -2.39 -7.21 -17.38
N ALA A 207 -1.86 -6.17 -18.03
CA ALA A 207 -0.44 -6.09 -18.38
C ALA A 207 0.46 -6.15 -17.13
N VAL A 208 0.06 -5.43 -16.06
CA VAL A 208 0.71 -5.53 -14.74
C VAL A 208 0.66 -6.96 -14.21
N TYR A 209 -0.52 -7.58 -14.15
CA TYR A 209 -0.67 -8.94 -13.65
C TYR A 209 0.19 -9.94 -14.44
N ALA A 210 0.13 -9.89 -15.77
CA ALA A 210 0.89 -10.77 -16.66
C ALA A 210 2.41 -10.56 -16.54
N GLY A 211 2.85 -9.33 -16.28
CA GLY A 211 4.27 -9.00 -16.09
C GLY A 211 4.83 -9.43 -14.73
N LEU A 212 4.06 -9.28 -13.64
CA LEU A 212 4.53 -9.50 -12.28
C LEU A 212 4.27 -10.91 -11.74
N ASN A 213 3.12 -11.51 -12.05
CA ASN A 213 2.72 -12.81 -11.53
C ASN A 213 3.72 -13.96 -11.80
N PRO A 214 4.44 -14.00 -12.96
CA PRO A 214 5.49 -15.00 -13.18
C PRO A 214 6.68 -14.91 -12.22
N ILE A 215 6.93 -13.74 -11.62
CA ILE A 215 8.03 -13.51 -10.67
C ILE A 215 7.60 -13.90 -9.26
N SER A 216 6.45 -13.37 -8.84
CA SER A 216 5.85 -13.67 -7.54
C SER A 216 4.36 -13.33 -7.56
N PRO A 217 3.49 -14.10 -6.90
CA PRO A 217 2.09 -13.73 -6.73
C PRO A 217 1.89 -12.62 -5.69
N MET A 218 2.92 -12.30 -4.89
CA MET A 218 2.83 -11.35 -3.77
C MET A 218 2.94 -9.90 -4.25
N PHE A 219 1.91 -9.45 -4.96
CA PHE A 219 1.77 -8.04 -5.33
C PHE A 219 0.32 -7.57 -5.28
N THR A 220 0.15 -6.28 -5.07
CA THR A 220 -1.12 -5.57 -5.09
C THR A 220 -1.07 -4.43 -6.10
N ILE A 221 -2.22 -4.09 -6.68
CA ILE A 221 -2.33 -3.08 -7.73
C ILE A 221 -3.21 -1.93 -7.21
N ALA A 222 -2.67 -0.72 -7.19
CA ALA A 222 -3.45 0.49 -7.13
C ALA A 222 -3.77 0.91 -8.58
N ALA A 223 -5.05 0.84 -8.95
CA ALA A 223 -5.50 1.30 -10.26
C ALA A 223 -6.16 2.66 -10.09
N ALA A 224 -6.07 3.54 -11.09
CA ALA A 224 -6.87 4.75 -11.16
C ALA A 224 -8.32 4.38 -11.52
N PHE A 225 -9.27 4.70 -10.66
CA PHE A 225 -10.71 4.54 -10.96
C PHE A 225 -11.49 5.78 -10.54
N GLY A 226 -10.89 6.95 -10.77
CA GLY A 226 -11.41 8.24 -10.33
C GLY A 226 -11.20 8.55 -8.86
N ASN A 227 -10.29 7.83 -8.20
CA ASN A 227 -9.80 8.11 -6.87
C ASN A 227 -8.81 9.28 -6.88
N VAL A 228 -8.83 10.07 -5.80
CA VAL A 228 -8.09 11.33 -5.69
C VAL A 228 -7.43 11.39 -4.32
N HIS A 229 -6.15 11.72 -4.27
CA HIS A 229 -5.44 11.94 -3.01
C HIS A 229 -5.79 13.30 -2.42
N GLY A 230 -5.94 13.35 -1.10
CA GLY A 230 -6.41 14.54 -0.37
C GLY A 230 -7.91 14.58 -0.16
N VAL A 231 -8.44 15.76 0.19
CA VAL A 231 -9.88 15.96 0.39
C VAL A 231 -10.54 16.23 -0.96
N TYR A 232 -11.55 15.42 -1.32
CA TYR A 232 -12.35 15.59 -2.53
C TYR A 232 -12.87 17.04 -2.65
N LYS A 233 -12.34 17.78 -3.63
CA LYS A 233 -13.03 18.99 -4.14
C LYS A 233 -14.04 18.54 -5.19
N ALA A 234 -15.32 18.79 -4.93
CA ALA A 234 -16.39 18.46 -5.86
C ALA A 234 -16.13 19.11 -7.24
N GLY A 235 -16.05 18.30 -8.30
CA GLY A 235 -16.15 18.80 -9.68
C GLY A 235 -15.20 18.21 -10.73
N ASN A 236 -14.05 17.60 -10.38
CA ASN A 236 -13.04 17.25 -11.40
C ASN A 236 -12.98 15.76 -11.79
N VAL A 237 -13.25 14.83 -10.88
CA VAL A 237 -13.16 13.38 -11.11
C VAL A 237 -14.25 12.66 -10.31
N VAL A 238 -14.87 11.63 -10.90
CA VAL A 238 -15.94 10.84 -10.27
C VAL A 238 -15.40 9.45 -9.98
N LEU A 239 -15.51 9.01 -8.72
CA LEU A 239 -15.11 7.68 -8.31
C LEU A 239 -16.00 6.62 -8.99
N LYS A 240 -15.38 5.61 -9.60
CA LYS A 240 -16.04 4.53 -10.36
C LYS A 240 -15.52 3.15 -9.93
N PRO A 241 -15.83 2.69 -8.71
CA PRO A 241 -15.31 1.43 -8.19
C PRO A 241 -15.77 0.20 -8.99
N GLU A 242 -16.83 0.33 -9.80
CA GLU A 242 -17.28 -0.70 -10.75
C GLU A 242 -16.21 -1.10 -11.77
N LEU A 243 -15.29 -0.20 -12.13
CA LEU A 243 -14.19 -0.50 -13.07
C LEU A 243 -13.26 -1.59 -12.55
N LEU A 244 -13.11 -1.72 -11.22
CA LEU A 244 -12.33 -2.78 -10.61
C LEU A 244 -12.96 -4.16 -10.87
N ALA A 245 -14.30 -4.24 -10.92
CA ALA A 245 -15.00 -5.48 -11.24
C ALA A 245 -14.80 -5.87 -12.71
N ASP A 246 -14.76 -4.89 -13.62
CA ASP A 246 -14.42 -5.13 -15.03
C ASP A 246 -12.99 -5.66 -15.19
N CYS A 247 -12.04 -5.12 -14.43
CA CYS A 247 -10.67 -5.62 -14.39
C CYS A 247 -10.59 -7.08 -13.88
N GLN A 248 -11.31 -7.42 -12.79
CA GLN A 248 -11.38 -8.80 -12.29
C GLN A 248 -11.93 -9.75 -13.35
N LYS A 249 -13.03 -9.36 -14.00
CA LYS A 249 -13.68 -10.15 -15.04
C LYS A 249 -12.73 -10.41 -16.20
N TYR A 250 -12.07 -9.36 -16.69
CA TYR A 250 -11.09 -9.47 -17.78
C TYR A 250 -9.95 -10.43 -17.42
N ALA A 251 -9.33 -10.25 -16.25
CA ALA A 251 -8.24 -11.12 -15.81
C ALA A 251 -8.69 -12.57 -15.59
N SER A 252 -9.89 -12.78 -15.05
CA SER A 252 -10.48 -14.11 -14.87
C SER A 252 -10.72 -14.81 -16.21
N GLU A 253 -11.26 -14.10 -17.22
CA GLU A 253 -11.48 -14.62 -18.56
C GLU A 253 -10.17 -15.00 -19.27
N LYS A 254 -9.12 -14.19 -19.13
CA LYS A 254 -7.78 -14.49 -19.65
C LYS A 254 -7.19 -15.75 -19.00
N LEU A 255 -7.24 -15.84 -17.67
CA LEU A 255 -6.74 -17.00 -16.93
C LEU A 255 -7.53 -18.28 -17.24
N LYS A 256 -8.85 -18.15 -17.42
CA LYS A 256 -9.72 -19.27 -17.80
C LYS A 256 -9.35 -19.80 -19.18
N ALA A 257 -8.99 -18.94 -20.13
CA ALA A 257 -8.47 -19.34 -21.43
C ALA A 257 -7.13 -20.09 -21.34
N GLU A 258 -6.35 -19.85 -20.28
CA GLU A 258 -5.11 -20.58 -19.95
C GLU A 258 -5.35 -21.84 -19.07
N GLY A 259 -6.62 -22.19 -18.80
CA GLY A 259 -6.98 -23.36 -17.99
C GLY A 259 -6.96 -23.14 -16.47
N LYS A 260 -6.91 -21.89 -15.99
CA LYS A 260 -6.95 -21.53 -14.57
C LYS A 260 -8.29 -20.86 -14.23
N ASP A 261 -9.10 -21.52 -13.41
CA ASP A 261 -10.41 -20.98 -13.00
C ASP A 261 -10.29 -20.19 -11.69
N ILE A 262 -9.98 -18.90 -11.81
CA ILE A 262 -9.82 -17.98 -10.67
C ILE A 262 -10.77 -16.80 -10.87
N ALA A 263 -11.78 -16.68 -10.00
CA ALA A 263 -12.83 -15.67 -10.14
C ALA A 263 -12.36 -14.23 -9.86
N LYS A 264 -11.44 -14.04 -8.91
CA LYS A 264 -10.90 -12.72 -8.50
C LYS A 264 -9.37 -12.76 -8.37
N PRO A 265 -8.65 -12.86 -9.49
CA PRO A 265 -7.19 -13.03 -9.48
C PRO A 265 -6.44 -11.79 -8.97
N LEU A 266 -7.03 -10.60 -9.08
CA LEU A 266 -6.37 -9.34 -8.75
C LEU A 266 -6.56 -8.97 -7.28
N ASN A 267 -5.58 -8.29 -6.69
CA ASN A 267 -5.63 -7.75 -5.33
C ASN A 267 -5.47 -6.25 -5.42
N PHE A 268 -6.54 -5.50 -5.14
CA PHE A 268 -6.55 -4.06 -5.34
C PHE A 268 -6.23 -3.28 -4.07
N VAL A 269 -5.66 -2.10 -4.27
CA VAL A 269 -5.51 -1.08 -3.23
C VAL A 269 -6.35 0.14 -3.59
N PHE A 270 -7.04 0.70 -2.61
CA PHE A 270 -7.81 1.91 -2.76
C PHE A 270 -7.09 3.09 -2.11
N HIS A 271 -6.35 3.86 -2.90
CA HIS A 271 -5.82 5.13 -2.46
C HIS A 271 -6.88 6.23 -2.50
N GLY A 272 -6.70 7.28 -1.70
CA GLY A 272 -7.66 8.39 -1.68
C GLY A 272 -9.06 8.01 -1.14
N GLY A 273 -9.18 6.94 -0.35
CA GLY A 273 -10.49 6.47 0.16
C GLY A 273 -11.17 7.45 1.14
N SER A 274 -10.42 8.43 1.63
CA SER A 274 -10.86 9.48 2.57
C SER A 274 -12.06 10.28 2.04
N GLY A 275 -13.20 10.21 2.74
CA GLY A 275 -14.42 10.93 2.38
C GLY A 275 -15.28 10.25 1.31
N SER A 276 -14.91 9.03 0.87
CA SER A 276 -15.74 8.24 -0.05
C SER A 276 -17.05 7.80 0.59
N GLU A 277 -18.12 7.77 -0.20
CA GLU A 277 -19.40 7.24 0.25
C GLU A 277 -19.33 5.73 0.54
N LYS A 278 -20.08 5.28 1.56
CA LYS A 278 -20.10 3.88 2.00
C LYS A 278 -20.42 2.89 0.87
N HIS A 279 -21.30 3.28 -0.05
CA HIS A 279 -21.68 2.41 -1.16
C HIS A 279 -20.52 2.21 -2.15
N HIS A 280 -19.73 3.26 -2.45
CA HIS A 280 -18.52 3.14 -3.26
C HIS A 280 -17.47 2.24 -2.61
N ILE A 281 -17.24 2.42 -1.29
CA ILE A 281 -16.33 1.55 -0.53
C ILE A 281 -16.79 0.09 -0.62
N THR A 282 -18.08 -0.17 -0.40
CA THR A 282 -18.64 -1.53 -0.48
C THR A 282 -18.44 -2.16 -1.86
N THR A 283 -18.68 -1.40 -2.94
CA THR A 283 -18.43 -1.86 -4.31
C THR A 283 -16.96 -2.21 -4.53
N ALA A 284 -16.03 -1.37 -4.07
CA ALA A 284 -14.60 -1.60 -4.20
C ALA A 284 -14.13 -2.84 -3.42
N LEU A 285 -14.62 -3.03 -2.19
CA LEU A 285 -14.35 -4.23 -1.37
C LEU A 285 -14.86 -5.50 -2.06
N ASN A 286 -16.06 -5.46 -2.64
CA ASN A 286 -16.61 -6.57 -3.41
C ASN A 286 -15.79 -6.86 -4.68
N ALA A 287 -15.13 -5.87 -5.27
CA ALA A 287 -14.23 -6.03 -6.40
C ALA A 287 -12.83 -6.54 -6.02
N GLY A 288 -12.54 -6.73 -4.73
CA GLY A 288 -11.27 -7.31 -4.25
C GLY A 288 -10.24 -6.28 -3.81
N VAL A 289 -10.67 -5.10 -3.35
CA VAL A 289 -9.82 -4.19 -2.59
C VAL A 289 -9.50 -4.81 -1.23
N VAL A 290 -8.20 -4.91 -0.91
CA VAL A 290 -7.68 -5.53 0.33
C VAL A 290 -6.98 -4.54 1.25
N LYS A 291 -6.62 -3.36 0.74
CA LYS A 291 -5.98 -2.25 1.46
C LYS A 291 -6.66 -0.94 1.07
N MET A 292 -6.84 -0.04 2.04
CA MET A 292 -7.35 1.30 1.78
C MET A 292 -6.51 2.34 2.54
N ASN A 293 -5.93 3.31 1.82
CA ASN A 293 -5.13 4.36 2.44
C ASN A 293 -6.03 5.39 3.13
N VAL A 294 -5.63 5.82 4.33
CA VAL A 294 -6.31 6.82 5.14
C VAL A 294 -5.27 7.78 5.71
N ASP A 295 -5.13 8.96 5.10
CA ASP A 295 -4.15 9.96 5.54
C ASP A 295 -4.77 11.32 5.96
N PRO A 296 -5.45 12.09 5.09
CA PRO A 296 -5.89 13.46 5.44
C PRO A 296 -6.84 13.53 6.64
N TRP A 297 -7.64 12.49 6.86
CA TRP A 297 -8.57 12.41 8.00
C TRP A 297 -7.85 12.23 9.33
N MET A 298 -6.79 11.43 9.39
CA MET A 298 -6.01 11.28 10.62
C MET A 298 -5.35 12.61 11.01
N GLN A 299 -4.72 13.29 10.05
CA GLN A 299 -4.07 14.57 10.28
C GLN A 299 -5.07 15.62 10.79
N THR A 300 -6.26 15.68 10.18
CA THR A 300 -7.32 16.62 10.59
C THR A 300 -7.89 16.26 11.96
N THR A 301 -8.14 14.99 12.25
CA THR A 301 -8.65 14.53 13.56
C THR A 301 -7.65 14.82 14.68
N LEU A 302 -6.35 14.58 14.48
CA LEU A 302 -5.30 14.92 15.45
C LEU A 302 -5.28 16.42 15.79
N TRP A 303 -5.49 17.29 14.80
CA TRP A 303 -5.54 18.75 15.01
C TRP A 303 -6.79 19.22 15.78
N HIS A 304 -7.87 18.45 15.74
CA HIS A 304 -9.17 18.82 16.33
C HIS A 304 -9.50 18.07 17.64
N LEU A 305 -8.55 17.33 18.22
CA LEU A 305 -8.73 16.74 19.54
C LEU A 305 -8.81 17.86 20.59
N PRO A 306 -9.95 18.06 21.29
CA PRO A 306 -10.01 18.97 22.41
C PRO A 306 -9.36 18.27 23.61
N GLY A 307 -8.13 18.64 23.94
CA GLY A 307 -7.44 18.18 25.16
C GLY A 307 -6.11 17.47 24.94
N MET A 308 -5.15 18.18 24.33
CA MET A 308 -3.76 18.18 24.80
C MET A 308 -3.43 19.57 25.31
#